data_AF-A0A916J5I9-F1
#
_entry.id   AF-A0A916J5I9-F1
#
_cell.length_a   1.000
_cell.length_b   1.000
_cell.length_c   1.000
_cell.angle_alpha   90.00
_cell.angle_beta   90.00
_cell.angle_gamma   90.00
#
_symmetry.space_group_name_H-M   'P 1'
#
loop_
_entity.id
_entity.type
_entity.pdbx_description
1 polymer ?
#
loop_
_entity_poly.entity_id
_entity_poly.type
_entity_poly.pdbx_seq_one_letter_code
_entity_poly.pdbx_strand_id
1 'polypeptide(L)'
;MSEIVLTIDGKEVTAKAGMTVLQAAQQAGIHIPTVCHHEKLEAFGGCRLCMVEVESRGWTSYVVSCLYPVAKDIVVRTRSEKVDKIRKVLVEELMAHAPDAPELVKLAEEYGADRNRFEREASFCILCGLCVRYCDEVKHKNAVSFFDNGAVRQIAFIPEVAKTECWDCQECFALCPTSYAQAAYMLTEALAFPGLVKTAVHDAKAHKAKPAVIPITPVPVTA
;
A
#
# COMPACT_ATOMS: atom_id res chain seq x y z
N MET A 1 -4.44 16.04 27.15
CA MET A 1 -3.68 16.23 25.89
C MET A 1 -4.17 17.53 25.29
N SER A 2 -3.28 18.39 24.79
CA SER A 2 -3.69 19.65 24.16
C SER A 2 -4.41 19.36 22.84
N GLU A 3 -5.57 19.98 22.65
CA GLU A 3 -6.29 19.98 21.38
C GLU A 3 -5.70 21.06 20.47
N ILE A 4 -5.57 20.72 19.20
CA ILE A 4 -5.08 21.60 18.13
C ILE A 4 -6.21 21.72 17.12
N VAL A 5 -6.62 22.96 16.85
CA VAL A 5 -7.62 23.27 15.82
C VAL A 5 -6.90 23.67 14.53
N LEU A 6 -7.31 23.04 13.44
CA LEU A 6 -6.84 23.31 12.07
C LEU A 6 -8.04 23.33 11.12
N THR A 7 -7.85 23.84 9.91
CA THR A 7 -8.88 23.81 8.87
C THR A 7 -8.47 22.83 7.77
N ILE A 8 -9.37 21.94 7.35
CA ILE A 8 -9.16 21.04 6.21
C ILE A 8 -10.35 21.21 5.24
N ASP A 9 -10.08 21.65 4.01
CA ASP A 9 -11.10 21.91 2.98
C ASP A 9 -12.24 22.83 3.46
N GLY A 10 -11.88 23.86 4.23
CA GLY A 10 -12.84 24.81 4.82
C GLY A 10 -13.60 24.31 6.04
N LYS A 11 -13.38 23.05 6.46
CA LYS A 11 -13.96 22.49 7.69
C LYS A 11 -13.00 22.65 8.86
N GLU A 12 -13.49 23.12 9.99
CA GLU A 12 -12.74 23.12 11.23
C GLU A 12 -12.61 21.69 11.77
N VAL A 13 -11.39 21.27 12.06
CA VAL A 13 -11.05 19.93 12.55
C VAL A 13 -10.26 20.06 13.84
N THR A 14 -10.73 19.37 14.88
CA THR A 14 -10.01 19.27 16.16
C THR A 14 -9.18 17.99 16.17
N ALA A 15 -7.87 18.13 16.36
CA ALA A 15 -6.93 17.02 16.42
C ALA A 15 -6.15 17.03 17.74
N LYS A 16 -5.65 15.86 18.14
CA LYS A 16 -4.78 15.74 19.31
C LYS A 16 -3.34 16.07 18.93
N ALA A 17 -2.61 16.70 19.86
CA ALA A 17 -1.16 16.88 19.70
C ALA A 17 -0.46 15.55 19.41
N GLY A 18 0.44 15.55 18.41
CA GLY A 18 1.16 14.37 17.94
C GLY A 18 0.51 13.66 16.74
N MET A 19 -0.73 14.02 16.36
CA MET A 19 -1.35 13.48 15.16
C MET A 19 -0.74 14.06 13.88
N THR A 20 -0.84 13.30 12.79
CA THR A 20 -0.55 13.77 11.44
C THR A 20 -1.79 14.36 10.78
N VAL A 21 -1.61 15.15 9.71
CA VAL A 21 -2.73 15.70 8.94
C VAL A 21 -3.59 14.58 8.35
N LEU A 22 -3.00 13.46 7.92
CA LEU A 22 -3.76 12.30 7.43
C LEU A 22 -4.68 11.73 8.52
N GLN A 23 -4.15 11.55 9.74
CA GLN A 23 -4.93 11.02 10.86
C GLN A 23 -6.07 11.98 11.25
N ALA A 24 -5.81 13.29 11.24
CA ALA A 24 -6.84 14.30 11.50
C ALA A 24 -7.93 14.29 10.43
N ALA A 25 -7.55 14.20 9.15
CA ALA A 25 -8.49 14.10 8.03
C ALA A 25 -9.36 12.84 8.14
N GLN A 26 -8.75 11.68 8.44
CA GLN A 26 -9.48 10.42 8.63
C GLN A 26 -10.51 10.48 9.76
N GLN A 27 -10.16 11.07 10.91
CA GLN A 27 -11.10 11.27 12.02
C GLN A 27 -12.25 12.21 11.67
N ALA A 28 -12.01 13.20 10.80
CA ALA A 28 -13.01 14.12 10.30
C ALA A 28 -13.82 13.57 9.10
N GLY A 29 -13.59 12.33 8.67
CA GLY A 29 -14.25 11.74 7.50
C GLY A 29 -13.84 12.38 6.17
N ILE A 30 -12.67 13.02 6.11
CA ILE A 30 -12.11 13.63 4.91
C ILE A 30 -11.16 12.63 4.25
N HIS A 31 -11.46 12.26 3.01
CA HIS A 31 -10.68 11.29 2.27
C HIS A 31 -9.40 11.91 1.70
N ILE A 32 -8.25 11.27 1.96
CA ILE A 32 -6.96 11.55 1.32
C ILE A 32 -6.41 10.21 0.82
N PRO A 33 -6.06 10.07 -0.48
CA PRO A 33 -5.68 8.78 -1.03
C PRO A 33 -4.30 8.32 -0.53
N THR A 34 -4.19 7.02 -0.26
CA THR A 34 -2.94 6.36 0.15
C THR A 34 -2.90 4.93 -0.36
N VAL A 35 -1.72 4.46 -0.80
CA VAL A 35 -1.49 3.04 -1.11
C VAL A 35 -0.38 2.41 -0.26
N CYS A 36 0.34 3.20 0.53
CA CYS A 36 1.42 2.73 1.41
C CYS A 36 1.16 2.98 2.91
N HIS A 37 -0.05 3.36 3.28
CA HIS A 37 -0.44 3.63 4.66
C HIS A 37 -1.25 2.46 5.22
N HIS A 38 -1.04 2.14 6.49
CA HIS A 38 -1.83 1.18 7.23
C HIS A 38 -1.83 1.57 8.72
N GLU A 39 -2.96 1.43 9.40
CA GLU A 39 -3.16 1.88 10.80
C GLU A 39 -2.22 1.23 11.83
N LYS A 40 -1.78 -0.01 11.56
CA LYS A 40 -0.85 -0.78 12.42
C LYS A 40 0.62 -0.48 12.16
N LEU A 41 0.93 0.41 11.21
CA LEU A 41 2.30 0.70 10.79
C LEU A 41 2.62 2.16 11.06
N GLU A 42 3.90 2.45 11.29
CA GLU A 42 4.39 3.82 11.35
C GLU A 42 4.14 4.58 10.02
N ALA A 43 4.31 5.89 10.02
CA ALA A 43 4.18 6.66 8.79
C ALA A 43 5.40 6.45 7.86
N PHE A 44 5.16 6.12 6.59
CA PHE A 44 6.25 5.85 5.62
C PHE A 44 6.46 6.95 4.59
N GLY A 45 5.38 7.50 4.03
CA GLY A 45 5.45 8.55 3.00
C GLY A 45 6.03 8.10 1.64
N GLY A 46 6.11 6.81 1.36
CA GLY A 46 6.69 6.28 0.12
C GLY A 46 5.89 6.60 -1.14
N CYS A 47 4.57 6.40 -1.13
CA CYS A 47 3.74 6.55 -2.35
C CYS A 47 3.42 7.99 -2.75
N ARG A 48 3.60 8.96 -1.84
CA ARG A 48 3.33 10.40 -2.03
C ARG A 48 1.90 10.80 -2.45
N LEU A 49 0.97 9.87 -2.67
CA LEU A 49 -0.43 10.17 -3.05
C LEU A 49 -1.15 11.05 -2.02
N CYS A 50 -0.77 10.95 -0.75
CA CYS A 50 -1.31 11.77 0.33
C CYS A 50 -0.81 13.22 0.32
N MET A 51 -0.24 13.69 -0.78
CA MET A 51 0.19 15.07 -0.92
C MET A 51 -0.99 16.02 -0.78
N VAL A 52 -0.83 17.05 0.04
CA VAL A 52 -1.81 18.10 0.29
C VAL A 52 -1.11 19.45 0.28
N GLU A 53 -1.90 20.49 0.04
CA GLU A 53 -1.44 21.86 0.15
C GLU A 53 -1.68 22.34 1.58
N VAL A 54 -0.66 22.91 2.20
CA VAL A 54 -0.72 23.47 3.56
C VAL A 54 -0.31 24.93 3.52
N GLU A 55 -1.19 25.79 3.98
CA GLU A 55 -0.95 27.20 4.19
C GLU A 55 -0.75 27.46 5.69
N SER A 56 0.36 28.11 6.02
CA SER A 56 0.68 28.54 7.38
C SER A 56 1.39 29.89 7.35
N ARG A 57 0.89 30.85 8.13
CA ARG A 57 1.47 32.21 8.24
C ARG A 57 1.67 32.90 6.88
N GLY A 58 0.74 32.69 5.94
CA GLY A 58 0.79 33.25 4.58
C GLY A 58 1.73 32.52 3.60
N TRP A 59 2.40 31.45 4.04
CA TRP A 59 3.23 30.61 3.17
C TRP A 59 2.48 29.33 2.78
N THR A 60 2.46 29.02 1.49
CA THR A 60 1.88 27.79 0.96
C THR A 60 2.97 26.78 0.64
N SER A 61 2.78 25.54 1.08
CA SER A 61 3.70 24.42 0.86
C SER A 61 2.94 23.15 0.44
N TYR A 62 3.62 22.24 -0.26
CA TYR A 62 3.08 20.93 -0.62
C TYR A 62 3.78 19.86 0.21
N VAL A 63 3.02 19.13 1.01
CA VAL A 63 3.56 18.18 1.99
C VAL A 63 2.80 16.87 1.91
N VAL A 64 3.41 15.79 2.40
CA VAL A 64 2.74 14.50 2.55
C VAL A 64 1.99 14.46 3.88
N SER A 65 0.66 14.36 3.82
CA SER A 65 -0.19 14.43 5.02
C SER A 65 0.07 13.31 6.02
N CYS A 66 0.59 12.16 5.57
CA CYS A 66 0.88 11.02 6.44
C CYS A 66 2.07 11.24 7.37
N LEU A 67 2.97 12.18 7.06
CA LEU A 67 4.14 12.52 7.89
C LEU A 67 4.06 13.93 8.48
N TYR A 68 3.23 14.80 7.90
CA TYR A 68 3.14 16.19 8.34
C TYR A 68 2.33 16.30 9.64
N PRO A 69 2.92 16.83 10.73
CA PRO A 69 2.22 16.96 12.00
C PRO A 69 1.14 18.03 11.93
N VAL A 70 0.06 17.85 12.70
CA VAL A 70 -0.92 18.92 12.90
C VAL A 70 -0.29 20.09 13.66
N ALA A 71 -0.63 21.30 13.25
CA ALA A 71 -0.19 22.52 13.90
C ALA A 71 -1.37 23.49 13.98
N LYS A 72 -1.31 24.42 14.94
CA LYS A 72 -2.36 25.40 15.15
C LYS A 72 -2.45 26.36 13.96
N ASP A 73 -3.67 26.71 13.58
CA ASP A 73 -3.98 27.74 12.58
C ASP A 73 -3.40 27.43 11.17
N ILE A 74 -3.16 26.15 10.86
CA ILE A 74 -2.84 25.73 9.49
C ILE A 74 -4.13 25.51 8.70
N VAL A 75 -4.09 25.83 7.41
CA VAL A 75 -5.17 25.55 6.46
C VAL A 75 -4.69 24.51 5.46
N VAL A 76 -5.35 23.37 5.42
CA VAL A 76 -5.05 22.25 4.54
C VAL A 76 -6.08 22.22 3.41
N ARG A 77 -5.60 22.12 2.17
CA ARG A 77 -6.43 21.82 1.00
C ARG A 77 -6.04 20.45 0.46
N THR A 78 -6.97 19.50 0.51
CA THR A 78 -6.73 18.12 0.08
C THR A 78 -6.83 17.95 -1.44
N ARG A 79 -7.51 18.88 -2.11
CA ARG A 79 -7.68 18.97 -3.56
C ARG A 79 -7.38 20.40 -4.02
N SER A 80 -6.52 20.53 -5.01
CA SER A 80 -6.28 21.76 -5.78
C SER A 80 -5.80 21.35 -7.17
N GLU A 81 -5.87 22.23 -8.17
CA GLU A 81 -5.44 21.89 -9.53
C GLU A 81 -3.99 21.33 -9.55
N LYS A 82 -3.12 21.88 -8.71
CA LYS A 82 -1.74 21.42 -8.58
C LYS A 82 -1.63 20.08 -7.86
N VAL A 83 -2.37 19.86 -6.77
CA VAL A 83 -2.40 18.56 -6.07
C VAL A 83 -2.91 17.46 -7.00
N ASP A 84 -3.98 17.72 -7.75
CA ASP A 84 -4.59 16.74 -8.65
C ASP A 84 -3.65 16.40 -9.81
N LYS A 85 -2.95 17.39 -10.38
CA LYS A 85 -1.89 17.15 -11.39
C LYS A 85 -0.75 16.30 -10.85
N ILE A 86 -0.31 16.54 -9.60
CA ILE A 86 0.76 15.75 -8.99
C ILE A 86 0.29 14.32 -8.74
N ARG A 87 -0.91 14.13 -8.17
CA ARG A 87 -1.49 12.80 -7.93
C ARG A 87 -1.69 12.04 -9.24
N LYS A 88 -2.16 12.71 -10.30
CA LYS A 88 -2.23 12.13 -11.64
C LYS A 88 -0.90 11.54 -12.07
N VAL A 89 0.19 12.32 -12.04
CA VAL A 89 1.53 11.83 -12.41
C VAL A 89 1.97 10.66 -11.53
N LEU A 90 1.77 10.75 -10.21
CA LEU A 90 2.11 9.66 -9.30
C LEU A 90 1.33 8.37 -9.60
N VAL A 91 0.05 8.47 -9.93
CA VAL A 91 -0.75 7.30 -10.32
C VAL A 91 -0.25 6.71 -11.63
N GLU A 92 0.06 7.55 -12.63
CA GLU A 92 0.63 7.11 -13.91
C GLU A 92 1.95 6.35 -13.72
N GLU A 93 2.83 6.83 -12.84
CA GLU A 93 4.08 6.12 -12.46
C GLU A 93 3.80 4.78 -11.76
N LEU A 94 2.86 4.75 -10.80
CA LEU A 94 2.49 3.50 -10.12
C LEU A 94 1.87 2.48 -11.10
N MET A 95 1.11 2.95 -12.08
CA MET A 95 0.52 2.12 -13.13
C MET A 95 1.56 1.55 -14.11
N ALA A 96 2.73 2.16 -14.24
CA ALA A 96 3.83 1.58 -15.02
C ALA A 96 4.24 0.19 -14.47
N HIS A 97 4.14 0.00 -13.16
CA HIS A 97 4.40 -1.27 -12.48
C HIS A 97 3.19 -2.20 -12.48
N ALA A 98 2.03 -1.71 -12.02
CA ALA A 98 0.87 -2.56 -11.78
C ALA A 98 -0.43 -1.94 -12.36
N PRO A 99 -0.58 -1.90 -13.70
CA PRO A 99 -1.67 -1.18 -14.35
C PRO A 99 -3.06 -1.76 -14.05
N ASP A 100 -3.13 -3.05 -13.72
CA ASP A 100 -4.38 -3.78 -13.49
C ASP A 100 -4.72 -3.91 -11.99
N ALA A 101 -3.94 -3.29 -11.10
CA ALA A 101 -4.23 -3.31 -9.67
C ALA A 101 -5.52 -2.51 -9.37
N PRO A 102 -6.55 -3.10 -8.73
CA PRO A 102 -7.86 -2.47 -8.56
C PRO A 102 -7.82 -1.08 -7.91
N GLU A 103 -6.96 -0.88 -6.92
CA GLU A 103 -6.80 0.41 -6.25
C GLU A 103 -6.19 1.48 -7.17
N LEU A 104 -5.26 1.10 -8.05
CA LEU A 104 -4.67 2.03 -9.02
C LEU A 104 -5.63 2.36 -10.15
N VAL A 105 -6.47 1.41 -10.57
CA VAL A 105 -7.52 1.66 -11.58
C VAL A 105 -8.51 2.72 -11.07
N LYS A 106 -8.99 2.59 -9.82
CA LYS A 106 -9.89 3.58 -9.21
C LYS A 106 -9.26 4.97 -9.14
N LEU A 107 -8.00 5.04 -8.71
CA LEU A 107 -7.26 6.31 -8.64
C LEU A 107 -7.05 6.89 -10.05
N ALA A 108 -6.80 6.05 -11.05
CA ALA A 108 -6.62 6.49 -12.42
C ALA A 108 -7.89 7.12 -12.99
N GLU A 109 -9.05 6.53 -12.70
CA GLU A 109 -10.35 7.09 -13.04
C GLU A 109 -10.59 8.43 -12.31
N GLU A 110 -10.30 8.50 -11.00
CA GLU A 110 -10.50 9.70 -10.19
C GLU A 110 -9.66 10.90 -10.67
N TYR A 111 -8.39 10.66 -11.03
CA TYR A 111 -7.44 11.70 -11.41
C TYR A 111 -7.27 11.87 -12.94
N GLY A 112 -7.98 11.07 -13.74
CA GLY A 112 -7.85 11.05 -15.20
C GLY A 112 -6.43 10.71 -15.66
N ALA A 113 -5.81 9.71 -15.02
CA ALA A 113 -4.46 9.24 -15.31
C ALA A 113 -4.41 8.40 -16.61
N ASP A 114 -3.38 8.61 -17.41
CA ASP A 114 -3.09 7.75 -18.57
C ASP A 114 -2.18 6.58 -18.18
N ARG A 115 -2.74 5.38 -18.20
CA ARG A 115 -2.04 4.12 -17.90
C ARG A 115 -0.83 3.83 -18.79
N ASN A 116 -0.72 4.47 -19.96
CA ASN A 116 0.36 4.25 -20.92
C ASN A 116 1.31 5.45 -21.03
N ARG A 117 1.24 6.43 -20.11
CA ARG A 117 2.12 7.60 -20.12
C ARG A 117 3.60 7.23 -19.93
N PHE A 118 3.88 6.24 -19.10
CA PHE A 118 5.23 5.75 -18.80
C PHE A 118 5.45 4.37 -19.40
N GLU A 119 6.71 4.03 -19.67
CA GLU A 119 7.09 2.69 -20.12
C GLU A 119 6.78 1.67 -19.04
N ARG A 120 6.27 0.49 -19.44
CA ARG A 120 5.88 -0.54 -18.49
C ARG A 120 7.11 -1.20 -17.89
N GLU A 121 7.06 -1.38 -16.58
CA GLU A 121 8.07 -2.09 -15.81
C GLU A 121 7.79 -3.60 -15.81
N ALA A 122 8.85 -4.40 -15.74
CA ALA A 122 8.73 -5.87 -15.68
C ALA A 122 8.33 -6.39 -14.28
N SER A 123 7.97 -5.49 -13.36
CA SER A 123 7.64 -5.78 -11.96
C SER A 123 6.28 -5.22 -11.59
N PHE A 124 5.44 -6.05 -10.96
CA PHE A 124 4.14 -5.64 -10.42
C PHE A 124 4.23 -5.07 -9.00
N CYS A 125 5.44 -4.87 -8.47
CA CYS A 125 5.66 -4.25 -7.16
C CYS A 125 5.70 -2.73 -7.29
N ILE A 126 4.80 -2.03 -6.60
CA ILE A 126 4.83 -0.57 -6.50
C ILE A 126 5.69 -0.04 -5.33
N LEU A 127 6.50 -0.91 -4.72
CA LEU A 127 7.43 -0.58 -3.62
C LEU A 127 6.78 0.18 -2.44
N CYS A 128 5.49 -0.09 -2.16
CA CYS A 128 4.76 0.55 -1.05
C CYS A 128 5.31 0.18 0.33
N GLY A 129 6.08 -0.90 0.43
CA GLY A 129 6.73 -1.34 1.67
C GLY A 129 5.80 -1.94 2.72
N LEU A 130 4.49 -2.04 2.47
CA LEU A 130 3.54 -2.59 3.44
C LEU A 130 3.92 -3.99 3.91
N CYS A 131 4.37 -4.86 3.01
CA CYS A 131 4.77 -6.22 3.35
C CYS A 131 6.05 -6.29 4.20
N VAL A 132 7.07 -5.54 3.81
CA VAL A 132 8.34 -5.40 4.54
C VAL A 132 8.09 -4.87 5.94
N ARG A 133 7.42 -3.72 6.01
CA ARG A 133 7.17 -3.01 7.26
C ARG A 133 6.27 -3.78 8.20
N TYR A 134 5.25 -4.45 7.70
CA TYR A 134 4.40 -5.29 8.53
C TYR A 134 5.16 -6.50 9.10
N CYS A 135 6.03 -7.11 8.30
CA CYS A 135 6.84 -8.24 8.75
C CYS A 135 7.85 -7.83 9.84
N ASP A 136 8.39 -6.62 9.77
CA ASP A 136 9.34 -6.07 10.73
C ASP A 136 8.64 -5.47 11.96
N GLU A 137 7.78 -4.47 11.77
CA GLU A 137 7.18 -3.65 12.83
C GLU A 137 6.11 -4.39 13.64
N VAL A 138 5.35 -5.30 13.01
CA VAL A 138 4.22 -5.98 13.67
C VAL A 138 4.54 -7.43 14.00
N LYS A 139 5.18 -8.14 13.08
CA LYS A 139 5.48 -9.57 13.28
C LYS A 139 6.87 -9.83 13.86
N HIS A 140 7.79 -8.87 13.74
CA HIS A 140 9.19 -9.01 14.18
C HIS A 140 9.87 -10.28 13.63
N LYS A 141 9.48 -10.69 12.42
CA LYS A 141 10.03 -11.90 11.77
C LYS A 141 11.10 -11.56 10.75
N ASN A 142 11.02 -10.40 10.10
CA ASN A 142 11.98 -9.98 9.07
C ASN A 142 12.12 -11.03 7.94
N ALA A 143 11.02 -11.67 7.54
CA ALA A 143 11.00 -12.68 6.48
C ALA A 143 11.00 -12.08 5.07
N VAL A 144 10.70 -10.79 4.93
CA VAL A 144 10.70 -10.05 3.66
C VAL A 144 11.32 -8.67 3.89
N SER A 145 12.21 -8.25 2.99
CA SER A 145 12.92 -6.97 3.08
C SER A 145 13.07 -6.31 1.71
N PHE A 146 13.51 -5.05 1.73
CA PHE A 146 13.97 -4.36 0.54
C PHE A 146 15.42 -4.78 0.23
N PHE A 147 15.66 -5.06 -1.04
CA PHE A 147 16.98 -5.31 -1.60
C PHE A 147 17.29 -4.25 -2.65
N ASP A 148 18.58 -3.98 -2.82
CA ASP A 148 19.11 -2.96 -3.74
C ASP A 148 18.58 -1.53 -3.45
N ASN A 149 18.88 -0.58 -4.34
CA ASN A 149 18.56 0.84 -4.18
C ASN A 149 18.13 1.49 -5.50
N GLY A 150 17.49 2.66 -5.40
CA GLY A 150 17.09 3.44 -6.58
C GLY A 150 16.14 2.67 -7.48
N ALA A 151 16.38 2.72 -8.80
CA ALA A 151 15.52 2.10 -9.82
C ALA A 151 15.52 0.55 -9.79
N VAL A 152 16.57 -0.08 -9.25
CA VAL A 152 16.66 -1.55 -9.16
C VAL A 152 16.15 -2.10 -7.82
N ARG A 153 15.61 -1.22 -6.95
CA ARG A 153 15.11 -1.62 -5.64
C ARG A 153 13.94 -2.59 -5.80
N GLN A 154 13.97 -3.67 -5.03
CA GLN A 154 12.96 -4.71 -5.06
C GLN A 154 12.66 -5.24 -3.66
N ILE A 155 11.58 -6.02 -3.52
CA ILE A 155 11.36 -6.83 -2.32
C ILE A 155 11.81 -8.25 -2.59
N ALA A 156 12.36 -8.92 -1.58
CA ALA A 156 12.60 -10.35 -1.63
C ALA A 156 12.32 -10.99 -0.27
N PHE A 157 11.88 -12.25 -0.30
CA PHE A 157 11.72 -13.06 0.89
C PHE A 157 13.06 -13.71 1.24
N ILE A 158 13.44 -13.66 2.51
CA ILE A 158 14.65 -14.29 3.03
C ILE A 158 14.34 -15.78 3.24
N PRO A 159 14.92 -16.70 2.45
CA PRO A 159 14.46 -18.08 2.41
C PRO A 159 14.49 -18.80 3.76
N GLU A 160 15.53 -18.54 4.56
CA GLU A 160 15.77 -19.19 5.85
C GLU A 160 14.62 -18.90 6.84
N VAL A 161 14.07 -17.70 6.79
CA VAL A 161 12.97 -17.25 7.67
C VAL A 161 11.62 -17.55 7.02
N ALA A 162 11.48 -17.25 5.74
CA ALA A 162 10.23 -17.35 5.01
C ALA A 162 9.71 -18.79 4.94
N LYS A 163 10.62 -19.77 4.86
CA LYS A 163 10.31 -21.20 4.88
C LYS A 163 9.55 -21.64 6.14
N THR A 164 9.87 -21.06 7.30
CA THR A 164 9.32 -21.50 8.59
C THR A 164 8.15 -20.63 9.06
N GLU A 165 8.11 -19.37 8.68
CA GLU A 165 7.19 -18.39 9.26
C GLU A 165 6.04 -17.98 8.32
N CYS A 166 6.32 -17.81 7.02
CA CYS A 166 5.38 -17.11 6.13
C CYS A 166 4.11 -17.90 5.83
N TRP A 167 4.21 -19.23 5.68
CA TRP A 167 3.06 -20.06 5.32
C TRP A 167 1.98 -20.05 6.41
N ASP A 168 2.37 -20.04 7.68
CA ASP A 168 1.43 -20.04 8.79
C ASP A 168 0.95 -18.60 9.11
N CYS A 169 1.73 -17.56 8.74
CA CYS A 169 1.41 -16.15 9.01
C CYS A 169 0.52 -15.50 7.93
N GLN A 170 1.00 -15.40 6.69
CA GLN A 170 0.30 -14.84 5.50
C GLN A 170 -0.30 -13.41 5.59
N GLU A 171 -0.25 -12.75 6.74
CA GLU A 171 -1.00 -11.51 6.99
C GLU A 171 -0.57 -10.34 6.09
N CYS A 172 0.70 -10.28 5.68
CA CYS A 172 1.18 -9.22 4.78
C CYS A 172 0.72 -9.38 3.33
N PHE A 173 0.22 -10.56 2.92
CA PHE A 173 -0.28 -10.78 1.56
C PHE A 173 -1.56 -9.99 1.29
N ALA A 174 -2.47 -9.96 2.26
CA ALA A 174 -3.70 -9.18 2.18
C ALA A 174 -3.46 -7.66 2.16
N LEU A 175 -2.30 -7.20 2.68
CA LEU A 175 -1.92 -5.79 2.68
C LEU A 175 -1.36 -5.32 1.34
N CYS A 176 -0.96 -6.24 0.46
CA CYS A 176 -0.31 -5.89 -0.78
C CYS A 176 -1.34 -5.39 -1.81
N PRO A 177 -1.30 -4.11 -2.23
CA PRO A 177 -2.31 -3.55 -3.12
C PRO A 177 -2.27 -4.14 -4.54
N THR A 178 -1.19 -4.82 -4.90
CA THR A 178 -0.98 -5.43 -6.22
C THR A 178 -0.89 -6.96 -6.16
N SER A 179 -1.09 -7.56 -4.98
CA SER A 179 -0.88 -9.00 -4.72
C SER A 179 0.53 -9.54 -4.99
N TYR A 180 1.48 -8.68 -5.37
CA TYR A 180 2.85 -9.07 -5.71
C TYR A 180 3.59 -9.75 -4.55
N ALA A 181 3.32 -9.38 -3.30
CA ALA A 181 3.97 -10.00 -2.14
C ALA A 181 3.72 -11.51 -2.08
N GLN A 182 2.50 -11.97 -2.40
CA GLN A 182 2.18 -13.38 -2.46
C GLN A 182 2.92 -14.08 -3.61
N ALA A 183 2.93 -13.47 -4.79
CA ALA A 183 3.64 -14.00 -5.96
C ALA A 183 5.15 -14.13 -5.70
N ALA A 184 5.75 -13.11 -5.09
CA ALA A 184 7.17 -13.10 -4.73
C ALA A 184 7.51 -14.21 -3.71
N TYR A 185 6.64 -14.46 -2.73
CA TYR A 185 6.83 -15.55 -1.78
C TYR A 185 6.74 -16.93 -2.48
N MET A 186 5.72 -17.15 -3.32
CA MET A 186 5.56 -18.40 -4.06
C MET A 186 6.74 -18.68 -4.99
N LEU A 187 7.26 -17.64 -5.66
CA LEU A 187 8.48 -17.75 -6.47
C LEU A 187 9.69 -18.13 -5.61
N THR A 188 9.84 -17.48 -4.45
CA THR A 188 10.94 -17.79 -3.51
C THR A 188 10.86 -19.24 -3.01
N GLU A 189 9.66 -19.71 -2.67
CA GLU A 189 9.43 -21.09 -2.23
C GLU A 189 9.81 -22.09 -3.33
N ALA A 190 9.31 -21.88 -4.55
CA ALA A 190 9.59 -22.74 -5.69
C ALA A 190 11.10 -22.85 -6.01
N LEU A 191 11.85 -21.76 -5.83
CA LEU A 191 13.28 -21.72 -6.16
C LEU A 191 14.19 -22.17 -5.00
N ALA A 192 13.88 -21.78 -3.76
CA ALA A 192 14.80 -21.92 -2.63
C ALA A 192 14.42 -23.05 -1.66
N PHE A 193 13.14 -23.41 -1.56
CA PHE A 193 12.67 -24.44 -0.62
C PHE A 193 11.41 -25.16 -1.11
N PRO A 194 11.45 -25.80 -2.30
CA PRO A 194 10.26 -26.39 -2.91
C PRO A 194 9.65 -27.50 -2.02
N GLY A 195 8.33 -27.49 -1.88
CA GLY A 195 7.58 -28.59 -1.22
C GLY A 195 7.49 -28.51 0.29
N LEU A 196 7.86 -27.38 0.89
CA LEU A 196 7.73 -27.12 2.33
C LEU A 196 6.44 -26.44 2.73
N VAL A 197 5.68 -25.94 1.77
CA VAL A 197 4.28 -25.60 1.98
C VAL A 197 3.59 -26.86 2.45
N LYS A 198 3.22 -26.88 3.74
CA LYS A 198 2.36 -27.91 4.33
C LYS A 198 1.09 -27.90 3.51
N THR A 199 1.00 -28.74 2.49
CA THR A 199 -0.26 -28.88 1.79
C THR A 199 -1.24 -29.32 2.89
N ALA A 200 -2.33 -28.58 3.05
CA ALA A 200 -3.51 -29.09 3.73
C ALA A 200 -4.10 -30.33 2.99
N VAL A 201 -3.37 -30.89 2.02
CA VAL A 201 -3.68 -32.04 1.18
C VAL A 201 -2.82 -33.27 1.57
N HIS A 202 -1.70 -33.13 2.28
CA HIS A 202 -0.80 -34.26 2.60
C HIS A 202 -0.99 -34.89 3.99
N ASP A 203 -1.90 -34.37 4.82
CA ASP A 203 -2.41 -35.09 6.00
C ASP A 203 -3.72 -35.86 5.71
N ALA A 204 -4.01 -36.17 4.45
CA ALA A 204 -5.04 -37.14 4.08
C ALA A 204 -4.53 -38.60 4.17
N LYS A 205 -4.03 -38.99 5.35
CA LYS A 205 -4.06 -40.41 5.77
C LYS A 205 -5.42 -40.82 6.36
N ALA A 206 -6.42 -39.94 6.27
CA ALA A 206 -7.82 -40.27 6.49
C ALA A 206 -8.65 -39.87 5.25
N HIS A 207 -9.30 -40.88 4.66
CA HIS A 207 -10.31 -40.83 3.62
C HIS A 207 -9.87 -40.64 2.16
N LYS A 208 -10.01 -41.77 1.43
CA LYS A 208 -10.20 -41.86 -0.02
C LYS A 208 -11.27 -40.86 -0.50
N ALA A 209 -10.85 -39.71 -0.99
CA ALA A 209 -11.66 -38.90 -1.89
C ALA A 209 -10.72 -38.20 -2.87
N LYS A 210 -10.99 -38.35 -4.18
CA LYS A 210 -10.28 -37.62 -5.24
C LYS A 210 -10.35 -36.11 -4.95
N PRO A 211 -9.29 -35.33 -5.20
CA PRO A 211 -9.38 -33.89 -5.07
C PRO A 211 -10.46 -33.37 -6.03
N ALA A 212 -11.48 -32.72 -5.47
CA ALA A 212 -12.45 -32.01 -6.27
C ALA A 212 -11.73 -30.81 -6.89
N VAL A 213 -11.51 -30.86 -8.20
CA VAL A 213 -11.17 -29.68 -9.00
C VAL A 213 -12.31 -28.69 -8.78
N ILE A 214 -12.03 -27.56 -8.12
CA ILE A 214 -12.99 -26.46 -8.05
C ILE A 214 -13.14 -25.94 -9.48
N PRO A 215 -14.30 -26.09 -10.13
CA PRO A 215 -14.47 -25.56 -11.47
C PRO A 215 -14.42 -24.04 -11.36
N ILE A 216 -13.44 -23.44 -12.04
CA ILE A 216 -13.45 -22.02 -12.39
C ILE A 216 -14.64 -21.83 -13.33
N THR A 217 -15.81 -21.54 -12.77
CA THR A 217 -16.94 -21.07 -13.55
C THR A 217 -16.61 -19.67 -14.04
N PRO A 218 -16.60 -19.42 -15.36
CA PRO A 218 -16.37 -18.08 -15.88
C PRO A 218 -17.47 -17.15 -15.37
N VAL A 219 -17.07 -16.05 -14.75
CA VAL A 219 -17.98 -14.95 -14.42
C VAL A 219 -18.49 -14.38 -15.75
N PRO A 220 -19.81 -14.33 -16.00
CA PRO A 220 -20.31 -13.77 -17.24
C PRO A 220 -20.00 -12.27 -17.26
N VAL A 221 -19.19 -11.86 -18.23
CA VAL A 221 -19.02 -10.46 -18.60
C VAL A 221 -20.32 -10.05 -19.30
N THR A 222 -21.18 -9.31 -18.61
CA THR A 222 -22.35 -8.68 -19.24
C THR A 222 -21.87 -7.58 -20.18
N ALA A 223 -22.23 -7.72 -21.45
CA ALA A 223 -22.11 -6.69 -22.49
C ALA A 223 -23.11 -5.55 -22.27
#